data_AF-A0A1X1UFF9-F1
#
_entry.id   AF-A0A1X1UFF9-F1
#
_cell.length_a   1.000
_cell.length_b   1.000
_cell.length_c   1.000
_cell.angle_alpha   90.00
_cell.angle_beta   90.00
_cell.angle_gamma   90.00
#
_symmetry.space_group_name_H-M   'P 1'
#
loop_
_entity.id
_entity.type
_entity.pdbx_description
1 polymer ?
#
loop_
_entity_poly.entity_id
_entity_poly.type
_entity_poly.pdbx_seq_one_letter_code
_entity_poly.pdbx_strand_id
1 'polypeptide(L)'
;MGMLFGFAPWLIYWVLVGNVPFKTAVVVALVIAIGAFAVGRALGKSGGTLEIGAVATFAVLTALTFTLSETFMHRWIQPLSSGGIFLVALIGQLVGKSFVREFAAAEQPPDVVKTELFDRITDVLSWIWIAAFAGMTVSSAIPPVLEEFGGQAATILDTKTPLLFICYWVIPYSLLGLAALASRYVPERMLVGIDDLVRETSFVAYDEATIDELYFLAQEHANREVGPGKEAYNVKVGGMGTPLTGDESRKSWPSSYKVRDKKG
;
A
#
# COMPACT_ATOMS: atom_id res chain seq x y z
N MET A 1 12.31 1.25 6.17
CA MET A 1 12.83 -0.08 6.56
C MET A 1 11.74 -1.06 7.02
N GLY A 2 10.43 -0.73 6.95
CA GLY A 2 9.38 -1.59 7.53
C GLY A 2 8.94 -2.79 6.69
N MET A 3 8.79 -2.60 5.37
CA MET A 3 8.11 -3.58 4.50
C MET A 3 8.86 -4.91 4.36
N LEU A 4 10.20 -4.87 4.21
CA LEU A 4 11.04 -6.06 4.09
C LEU A 4 10.95 -6.98 5.32
N PHE A 5 10.72 -6.40 6.50
CA PHE A 5 10.63 -7.15 7.75
C PHE A 5 9.35 -7.99 7.81
N GLY A 6 8.21 -7.43 7.38
CA GLY A 6 6.94 -8.17 7.34
C GLY A 6 6.88 -9.25 6.26
N PHE A 7 7.59 -9.06 5.14
CA PHE A 7 7.69 -10.08 4.08
C PHE A 7 8.78 -11.13 4.31
N ALA A 8 9.66 -10.96 5.29
CA ALA A 8 10.82 -11.84 5.49
C ALA A 8 10.45 -13.35 5.59
N PRO A 9 9.42 -13.77 6.35
CA PRO A 9 9.05 -15.20 6.41
C PRO A 9 8.66 -15.76 5.04
N TRP A 10 7.93 -14.97 4.25
CA TRP A 10 7.46 -15.33 2.92
C TRP A 10 8.59 -15.43 1.91
N LEU A 11 9.48 -14.43 1.88
CA LEU A 11 10.63 -14.42 0.98
C LEU A 11 11.57 -15.59 1.26
N ILE A 12 11.88 -15.84 2.54
CA ILE A 12 12.72 -16.98 2.94
C ILE A 12 12.04 -18.29 2.55
N TYR A 13 10.74 -18.41 2.82
CA TYR A 13 9.98 -19.60 2.46
C TYR A 13 10.01 -19.89 0.96
N TRP A 14 9.75 -18.89 0.13
CA TRP A 14 9.73 -19.02 -1.34
C TRP A 14 11.09 -19.39 -1.92
N VAL A 15 12.18 -18.90 -1.32
CA VAL A 15 13.54 -19.34 -1.69
C VAL A 15 13.77 -20.78 -1.26
N LEU A 16 13.37 -21.17 -0.05
CA LEU A 16 13.66 -22.50 0.49
C LEU A 16 12.80 -23.61 -0.12
N VAL A 17 11.53 -23.35 -0.40
CA VAL A 17 10.57 -24.40 -0.81
C VAL A 17 10.99 -25.09 -2.11
N GLY A 18 11.69 -24.39 -3.02
CA GLY A 18 12.22 -24.97 -4.25
C GLY A 18 13.59 -25.63 -4.12
N ASN A 19 14.27 -25.50 -2.98
CA ASN A 19 15.69 -25.87 -2.82
C ASN A 19 15.96 -26.86 -1.68
N VAL A 20 15.08 -26.95 -0.69
CA VAL A 20 15.25 -27.83 0.49
C VAL A 20 13.96 -28.60 0.78
N PRO A 21 14.00 -29.65 1.62
CA PRO A 21 12.79 -30.38 2.01
C PRO A 21 11.72 -29.45 2.60
N PHE A 22 10.45 -29.68 2.24
CA PHE A 22 9.33 -28.81 2.61
C PHE A 22 9.18 -28.61 4.11
N LYS A 23 9.38 -29.66 4.91
CA LYS A 23 9.35 -29.59 6.38
C LYS A 23 10.36 -28.57 6.90
N THR A 24 11.57 -28.58 6.34
CA THR A 24 12.63 -27.62 6.71
C THR A 24 12.26 -26.20 6.29
N ALA A 25 11.80 -26.00 5.05
CA ALA A 25 11.40 -24.69 4.55
C ALA A 25 10.30 -24.05 5.41
N VAL A 26 9.26 -24.82 5.75
CA VAL A 26 8.12 -24.34 6.54
C VAL A 26 8.51 -24.04 7.99
N VAL A 27 9.32 -24.89 8.62
CA VAL A 27 9.80 -24.66 10.01
C VAL A 27 10.68 -23.41 10.08
N VAL A 28 11.59 -23.23 9.13
CA VAL A 28 12.43 -22.01 9.07
C VAL A 28 11.55 -20.78 8.91
N ALA A 29 10.57 -20.80 8.00
CA ALA A 29 9.65 -19.68 7.81
C ALA A 29 8.84 -19.36 9.07
N LEU A 30 8.35 -20.38 9.79
CA LEU A 30 7.64 -20.20 11.05
C LEU A 30 8.53 -19.57 12.14
N VAL A 31 9.77 -20.05 12.28
CA VAL A 31 10.74 -19.49 13.23
C VAL A 31 11.01 -18.02 12.91
N ILE A 32 11.20 -17.67 11.65
CA ILE A 32 11.38 -16.27 11.23
C ILE A 32 10.12 -15.45 11.51
N ALA A 33 8.92 -15.97 11.26
CA ALA A 33 7.68 -15.26 11.54
C ALA A 33 7.52 -14.95 13.04
N ILE A 34 7.80 -15.94 13.91
CA ILE A 34 7.77 -15.77 15.36
C ILE A 34 8.85 -14.78 15.81
N GLY A 35 10.06 -14.89 15.26
CA GLY A 35 11.17 -13.98 15.57
C GLY A 35 10.86 -12.54 15.16
N ALA A 36 10.32 -12.34 13.95
CA ALA A 36 9.90 -11.03 13.47
C ALA A 36 8.83 -10.42 14.38
N PHE A 37 7.79 -11.19 14.72
CA PHE A 37 6.74 -10.76 15.63
C PHE A 37 7.27 -10.41 17.03
N ALA A 38 8.17 -11.23 17.58
CA ALA A 38 8.78 -10.99 18.89
C ALA A 38 9.64 -9.72 18.91
N VAL A 39 10.46 -9.50 17.88
CA VAL A 39 11.28 -8.29 17.72
C VAL A 39 10.41 -7.05 17.53
N GLY A 40 9.36 -7.12 16.69
CA GLY A 40 8.42 -6.02 16.51
C GLY A 40 7.77 -5.60 17.84
N ARG A 41 7.37 -6.59 18.64
CA ARG A 41 6.79 -6.36 19.97
C ARG A 41 7.78 -5.81 20.99
N ALA A 42 9.03 -6.28 20.98
CA ALA A 42 10.09 -5.75 21.84
C ALA A 42 10.46 -4.30 21.51
N LEU A 43 10.32 -3.89 20.24
CA LEU A 43 10.55 -2.51 19.78
C LEU A 43 9.34 -1.59 20.00
N GLY A 44 8.32 -2.03 20.74
CA GLY A 44 7.14 -1.21 21.07
C GLY A 44 6.19 -0.96 19.90
N LYS A 45 6.36 -1.66 18.76
CA LYS A 45 5.40 -1.62 17.66
C LYS A 45 4.27 -2.59 17.96
N SER A 46 3.01 -2.16 17.79
CA SER A 46 1.89 -3.10 17.79
C SER A 46 2.09 -4.04 16.61
N GLY A 47 2.25 -5.34 16.87
CA GLY A 47 2.58 -6.33 15.84
C GLY A 47 1.71 -6.13 14.59
N GLY A 48 2.36 -5.88 13.46
CA GLY A 48 1.70 -5.45 12.24
C GLY A 48 0.76 -6.54 11.74
N THR A 49 -0.28 -6.14 11.00
CA THR A 49 -1.27 -7.07 10.44
C THR A 49 -0.59 -8.19 9.62
N LEU A 50 0.49 -7.85 8.91
CA LEU A 50 1.28 -8.80 8.13
C LEU A 50 2.10 -9.78 8.98
N GLU A 51 2.63 -9.35 10.14
CA GLU A 51 3.43 -10.20 11.03
C GLU A 51 2.55 -11.26 11.70
N ILE A 52 1.40 -10.85 12.24
CA ILE A 52 0.40 -11.76 12.81
C ILE A 52 -0.10 -12.72 11.74
N GLY A 53 -0.39 -12.20 10.55
CA GLY A 53 -0.81 -13.01 9.41
C GLY A 53 0.25 -14.02 8.97
N ALA A 54 1.53 -13.65 8.99
CA ALA A 54 2.63 -14.56 8.69
C ALA A 54 2.73 -15.69 9.72
N VAL A 55 2.68 -15.38 11.02
CA VAL A 55 2.71 -16.40 12.08
C VAL A 55 1.53 -17.37 11.92
N ALA A 56 0.32 -16.84 11.75
CA ALA A 56 -0.89 -17.65 11.57
C ALA A 56 -0.78 -18.55 10.34
N THR A 57 -0.35 -17.99 9.20
CA THR A 57 -0.22 -18.74 7.96
C THR A 57 0.83 -19.84 8.05
N PHE A 58 2.03 -19.52 8.53
CA PHE A 58 3.09 -20.51 8.63
C PHE A 58 2.82 -21.55 9.70
N ALA A 59 2.06 -21.24 10.75
CA ALA A 59 1.57 -22.23 11.70
C ALA A 59 0.62 -23.24 11.01
N VAL A 60 -0.33 -22.76 10.21
CA VAL A 60 -1.24 -23.61 9.43
C VAL A 60 -0.46 -24.44 8.41
N LEU A 61 0.43 -23.83 7.62
CA LEU A 61 1.27 -24.54 6.66
C LEU A 61 2.14 -25.61 7.34
N THR A 62 2.65 -25.33 8.55
CA THR A 62 3.39 -26.32 9.34
C THR A 62 2.49 -27.50 9.66
N ALA A 63 1.31 -27.27 10.24
CA ALA A 63 0.37 -28.34 10.56
C ALA A 63 0.00 -29.17 9.31
N LEU A 64 -0.26 -28.53 8.17
CA LEU A 64 -0.56 -29.22 6.91
C LEU A 64 0.61 -30.04 6.38
N THR A 65 1.83 -29.50 6.43
CA THR A 65 3.04 -30.18 5.91
C THR A 65 3.41 -31.44 6.70
N PHE A 66 3.03 -31.49 7.98
CA PHE A 66 3.27 -32.68 8.82
C PHE A 66 2.11 -33.68 8.82
N THR A 67 0.91 -33.28 8.40
CA THR A 67 -0.28 -34.15 8.40
C THR A 67 -0.64 -34.70 7.02
N LEU A 68 -0.32 -33.98 5.94
CA LEU A 68 -0.66 -34.35 4.57
C LEU A 68 0.48 -35.08 3.86
N SER A 69 0.14 -35.75 2.75
CA SER A 69 1.09 -36.51 1.96
C SER A 69 2.10 -35.61 1.23
N GLU A 70 3.30 -36.14 0.99
CA GLU A 70 4.37 -35.43 0.29
C GLU A 70 3.94 -35.03 -1.13
N THR A 71 3.25 -35.91 -1.85
CA THR A 71 2.68 -35.63 -3.18
C THR A 71 1.70 -34.45 -3.15
N PHE A 72 0.82 -34.38 -2.14
CA PHE A 72 -0.09 -33.26 -1.99
C PHE A 72 0.66 -31.95 -1.76
N MET A 73 1.73 -31.99 -0.95
CA MET A 73 2.61 -30.85 -0.73
C MET A 73 3.38 -30.43 -1.98
N HIS A 74 3.95 -31.36 -2.75
CA HIS A 74 4.61 -31.03 -4.02
C HIS A 74 3.74 -30.25 -4.99
N ARG A 75 2.42 -30.41 -4.89
CA ARG A 75 1.46 -29.75 -5.77
C ARG A 75 0.91 -28.45 -5.18
N TRP A 76 0.51 -28.44 -3.91
CA TRP A 76 -0.28 -27.35 -3.32
C TRP A 76 0.54 -26.36 -2.49
N ILE A 77 1.81 -26.61 -2.24
CA ILE A 77 2.59 -25.83 -1.29
C ILE A 77 2.78 -24.36 -1.69
N GLN A 78 2.99 -24.08 -2.99
CA GLN A 78 3.15 -22.72 -3.49
C GLN A 78 1.82 -21.94 -3.59
N PRO A 79 0.69 -22.57 -4.02
CA PRO A 79 -0.65 -21.99 -3.91
C PRO A 79 -1.10 -21.69 -2.49
N LEU A 80 -0.88 -22.61 -1.54
CA LEU A 80 -1.30 -22.42 -0.15
C LEU A 80 -0.55 -21.26 0.50
N SER A 81 0.75 -21.15 0.18
CA SER A 81 1.57 -20.02 0.56
C SER A 81 1.03 -18.70 -0.03
N SER A 82 0.93 -18.60 -1.36
CA SER A 82 0.41 -17.38 -2.00
C SER A 82 -1.01 -17.02 -1.53
N GLY A 83 -1.86 -18.03 -1.32
CA GLY A 83 -3.21 -17.87 -0.83
C GLY A 83 -3.25 -17.33 0.60
N GLY A 84 -2.35 -17.77 1.47
CA GLY A 84 -2.26 -17.26 2.83
C GLY A 84 -1.86 -15.79 2.89
N ILE A 85 -0.87 -15.34 2.10
CA ILE A 85 -0.51 -13.92 2.06
C ILE A 85 -1.61 -13.07 1.43
N PHE A 86 -2.29 -13.59 0.40
CA PHE A 86 -3.45 -12.98 -0.21
C PHE A 86 -4.58 -12.77 0.80
N LEU A 87 -4.93 -13.80 1.57
CA LEU A 87 -5.99 -13.73 2.58
C LEU A 87 -5.64 -12.74 3.69
N VAL A 88 -4.40 -12.73 4.18
CA VAL A 88 -3.93 -11.76 5.17
C VAL A 88 -4.07 -10.33 4.65
N ALA A 89 -3.62 -10.08 3.42
CA ALA A 89 -3.71 -8.75 2.80
C ALA A 89 -5.16 -8.32 2.57
N LEU A 90 -6.00 -9.21 2.04
CA LEU A 90 -7.40 -8.93 1.75
C LEU A 90 -8.21 -8.69 3.04
N ILE A 91 -8.07 -9.56 4.03
CA ILE A 91 -8.76 -9.40 5.33
C ILE A 91 -8.29 -8.13 6.02
N GLY A 92 -6.98 -7.86 6.03
CA GLY A 92 -6.44 -6.61 6.57
C GLY A 92 -7.06 -5.38 5.93
N GLN A 93 -7.15 -5.37 4.59
CA GLN A 93 -7.80 -4.29 3.84
C GLN A 93 -9.29 -4.15 4.19
N LEU A 94 -10.05 -5.26 4.22
CA LEU A 94 -11.49 -5.24 4.51
C LEU A 94 -11.82 -4.80 5.94
N VAL A 95 -10.92 -5.04 6.90
CA VAL A 95 -11.04 -4.62 8.30
C VAL A 95 -10.50 -3.19 8.52
N GLY A 96 -9.99 -2.53 7.48
CA GLY A 96 -9.41 -1.18 7.56
C GLY A 96 -8.01 -1.13 8.16
N LYS A 97 -7.35 -2.28 8.30
CA LYS A 97 -5.98 -2.45 8.78
C LYS A 97 -5.05 -2.90 7.65
N SER A 98 -4.95 -2.06 6.62
CA SER A 98 -4.06 -2.34 5.50
C SER A 98 -2.60 -2.37 5.94
N PHE A 99 -1.89 -3.45 5.59
CA PHE A 99 -0.45 -3.55 5.83
C PHE A 99 0.33 -2.45 5.09
N VAL A 100 -0.13 -2.04 3.89
CA VAL A 100 0.53 -0.97 3.12
C VAL A 100 0.42 0.34 3.87
N ARG A 101 -0.75 0.65 4.43
CA ARG A 101 -0.97 1.86 5.24
C ARG A 101 -0.12 1.83 6.51
N GLU A 102 -0.04 0.69 7.19
CA GLU A 102 0.82 0.53 8.38
C GLU A 102 2.30 0.79 8.05
N PHE A 103 2.82 0.25 6.95
CA PHE A 103 4.20 0.49 6.54
C PHE A 103 4.46 1.91 6.06
N ALA A 104 3.56 2.47 5.26
CA ALA A 104 3.68 3.84 4.75
C ALA A 104 3.60 4.86 5.90
N ALA A 105 2.72 4.63 6.88
CA ALA A 105 2.55 5.53 8.02
C ALA A 105 3.76 5.53 8.95
N ALA A 106 4.49 4.41 9.05
CA ALA A 106 5.70 4.31 9.85
C ALA A 106 6.87 5.15 9.28
N GLU A 107 6.81 5.55 8.01
CA GLU A 107 7.86 6.30 7.32
C GLU A 107 7.48 7.77 7.06
N GLN A 108 6.26 8.19 7.44
CA GLN A 108 5.73 9.51 7.17
C GLN A 108 5.41 10.30 8.46
N PRO A 109 5.50 11.65 8.43
CA PRO A 109 5.09 12.48 9.56
C PRO A 109 3.60 12.29 9.90
N PRO A 110 3.19 12.43 11.17
CA PRO A 110 1.79 12.26 11.59
C PRO A 110 0.79 13.15 10.85
N ASP A 111 1.23 14.34 10.44
CA ASP A 111 0.38 15.30 9.72
C ASP A 111 0.07 14.85 8.29
N VAL A 112 1.01 14.13 7.66
CA VAL A 112 0.81 13.54 6.32
C VAL A 112 -0.12 12.33 6.40
N VAL A 113 0.05 11.49 7.42
CA VAL A 113 -0.72 10.24 7.61
C VAL A 113 -2.22 10.50 7.80
N LYS A 114 -2.61 11.69 8.28
CA LYS A 114 -4.01 12.08 8.47
C LYS A 114 -4.69 12.66 7.23
N THR A 115 -3.96 12.82 6.13
CA THR A 115 -4.52 13.43 4.91
C THR A 115 -5.34 12.42 4.10
N GLU A 116 -6.42 12.88 3.47
CA GLU A 116 -7.21 12.05 2.56
C GLU A 116 -6.40 11.54 1.36
N LEU A 117 -5.39 12.31 0.94
CA LEU A 117 -4.48 11.93 -0.13
C LEU A 117 -3.65 10.70 0.27
N PHE A 118 -3.12 10.70 1.49
CA PHE A 118 -2.37 9.56 2.01
C PHE A 118 -3.26 8.31 2.09
N ASP A 119 -4.49 8.45 2.57
CA ASP A 119 -5.45 7.35 2.60
C ASP A 119 -5.77 6.83 1.19
N ARG A 120 -5.97 7.71 0.21
CA ARG A 120 -6.21 7.32 -1.19
C ARG A 120 -5.01 6.60 -1.81
N ILE A 121 -3.79 7.10 -1.62
CA ILE A 121 -2.58 6.47 -2.15
C ILE A 121 -2.39 5.09 -1.53
N THR A 122 -2.50 4.98 -0.21
CA THR A 122 -2.31 3.71 0.49
C THR A 122 -3.42 2.71 0.14
N ASP A 123 -4.66 3.14 -0.07
CA ASP A 123 -5.76 2.29 -0.52
C ASP A 123 -5.50 1.71 -1.93
N VAL A 124 -5.14 2.55 -2.89
CA VAL A 124 -4.81 2.11 -4.27
C VAL A 124 -3.65 1.12 -4.25
N LEU A 125 -2.59 1.43 -3.51
CA LEU A 125 -1.44 0.53 -3.38
C LEU A 125 -1.83 -0.80 -2.72
N SER A 126 -2.72 -0.78 -1.72
CA SER A 126 -3.22 -2.00 -1.07
C SER A 126 -3.91 -2.92 -2.06
N TRP A 127 -4.79 -2.36 -2.90
CA TRP A 127 -5.47 -3.12 -3.93
C TRP A 127 -4.53 -3.66 -5.02
N ILE A 128 -3.48 -2.92 -5.37
CA ILE A 128 -2.43 -3.42 -6.30
C ILE A 128 -1.75 -4.66 -5.71
N TRP A 129 -1.36 -4.61 -4.43
CA TRP A 129 -0.75 -5.76 -3.75
C TRP A 129 -1.71 -6.94 -3.63
N ILE A 130 -2.96 -6.70 -3.27
CA ILE A 130 -4.00 -7.74 -3.20
C ILE A 130 -4.20 -8.40 -4.57
N ALA A 131 -4.28 -7.61 -5.65
CA ALA A 131 -4.40 -8.12 -7.01
C ALA A 131 -3.19 -8.96 -7.42
N ALA A 132 -1.98 -8.53 -7.06
CA ALA A 132 -0.76 -9.29 -7.30
C ALA A 132 -0.79 -10.65 -6.56
N PHE A 133 -1.11 -10.66 -5.26
CA PHE A 133 -1.20 -11.90 -4.48
C PHE A 133 -2.32 -12.82 -4.96
N ALA A 134 -3.45 -12.25 -5.40
CA ALA A 134 -4.52 -13.00 -6.05
C ALA A 134 -4.02 -13.67 -7.33
N GLY A 135 -3.34 -12.93 -8.20
CA GLY A 135 -2.75 -13.46 -9.44
C GLY A 135 -1.69 -14.53 -9.17
N MET A 136 -0.85 -14.36 -8.15
CA MET A 136 0.11 -15.38 -7.68
C MET A 136 -0.62 -16.66 -7.25
N THR A 137 -1.69 -16.53 -6.47
CA THR A 137 -2.47 -17.67 -5.97
C THR A 137 -3.20 -18.41 -7.10
N VAL A 138 -3.84 -17.67 -8.00
CA VAL A 138 -4.57 -18.25 -9.12
C VAL A 138 -3.62 -18.94 -10.08
N SER A 139 -2.55 -18.27 -10.50
CA SER A 139 -1.59 -18.83 -11.46
C SER A 139 -0.95 -20.11 -10.92
N SER A 140 -0.57 -20.13 -9.66
CA SER A 140 0.01 -21.31 -9.01
C SER A 140 -0.99 -22.44 -8.76
N ALA A 141 -2.28 -22.13 -8.61
CA ALA A 141 -3.33 -23.14 -8.45
C ALA A 141 -3.74 -23.80 -9.77
N ILE A 142 -3.40 -23.23 -10.93
CA ILE A 142 -3.73 -23.81 -12.25
C ILE A 142 -3.12 -25.22 -12.42
N PRO A 143 -1.80 -25.44 -12.26
CA PRO A 143 -1.23 -26.77 -12.45
C PRO A 143 -1.82 -27.85 -11.54
N PRO A 144 -2.00 -27.59 -10.23
CA PRO A 144 -2.75 -28.47 -9.36
C PRO A 144 -4.09 -28.86 -9.96
N VAL A 145 -4.96 -27.88 -10.20
CA VAL A 145 -6.34 -28.13 -10.64
C VAL A 145 -6.36 -28.93 -11.95
N LEU A 146 -5.46 -28.63 -12.90
CA LEU A 146 -5.38 -29.37 -14.17
C LEU A 146 -4.99 -30.84 -13.99
N GLU A 147 -4.11 -31.19 -13.04
CA GLU A 147 -3.76 -32.58 -12.76
C GLU A 147 -4.98 -33.39 -12.30
N GLU A 148 -5.85 -32.81 -11.47
CA GLU A 148 -7.12 -33.45 -11.07
C GLU A 148 -8.05 -33.74 -12.25
N PHE A 149 -8.00 -32.92 -13.30
CA PHE A 149 -8.77 -33.10 -14.53
C PHE A 149 -8.06 -33.97 -15.59
N GLY A 150 -7.06 -34.77 -15.19
CA GLY A 150 -6.32 -35.67 -16.09
C GLY A 150 -5.10 -35.03 -16.77
N GLY A 151 -4.64 -33.89 -16.26
CA GLY A 151 -3.39 -33.25 -16.66
C GLY A 151 -2.13 -33.98 -16.19
N GLN A 152 -0.97 -33.43 -16.54
CA GLN A 152 0.33 -33.96 -16.11
C GLN A 152 0.54 -33.80 -14.60
N ALA A 153 1.39 -34.65 -14.01
CA ALA A 153 1.75 -34.58 -12.60
C ALA A 153 2.35 -33.21 -12.25
N ALA A 154 1.68 -32.44 -11.40
CA ALA A 154 2.06 -31.10 -11.04
C ALA A 154 3.05 -31.15 -9.86
N THR A 155 4.26 -30.65 -10.10
CA THR A 155 5.28 -30.51 -9.06
C THR A 155 6.00 -29.19 -9.22
N ILE A 156 6.24 -28.50 -8.10
CA ILE A 156 6.94 -27.20 -8.11
C ILE A 156 8.40 -27.33 -8.61
N LEU A 157 8.94 -28.55 -8.56
CA LEU A 157 10.33 -28.86 -8.90
C LEU A 157 10.52 -29.17 -10.41
N ASP A 158 9.45 -29.24 -11.20
CA ASP A 158 9.56 -29.50 -12.63
C ASP A 158 9.98 -28.23 -13.38
N THR A 159 11.15 -28.31 -14.00
CA THR A 159 11.76 -27.26 -14.81
C THR A 159 11.71 -27.56 -16.31
N LYS A 160 11.25 -28.75 -16.70
CA LYS A 160 11.19 -29.19 -18.10
C LYS A 160 9.86 -28.86 -18.75
N THR A 161 8.78 -28.80 -17.96
CA THR A 161 7.44 -28.51 -18.46
C THR A 161 7.15 -27.00 -18.40
N PRO A 162 7.03 -26.30 -19.55
CA PRO A 162 6.85 -24.84 -19.58
C PRO A 162 5.69 -24.33 -18.75
N LEU A 163 4.55 -25.01 -18.82
CA LEU A 163 3.35 -24.64 -18.08
C LEU A 163 3.61 -24.60 -16.56
N LEU A 164 4.32 -25.60 -16.02
CA LEU A 164 4.52 -25.75 -14.59
C LEU A 164 5.43 -24.65 -14.02
N PHE A 165 6.61 -24.45 -14.61
CA PHE A 165 7.51 -23.42 -14.08
C PHE A 165 6.99 -22.00 -14.35
N ILE A 166 6.21 -21.78 -15.42
CA ILE A 166 5.58 -20.47 -15.68
C ILE A 166 4.53 -20.16 -14.61
N CYS A 167 3.65 -21.12 -14.31
CA CYS A 167 2.57 -20.96 -13.34
C CYS A 167 3.04 -20.91 -11.89
N TYR A 168 4.02 -21.72 -11.50
CA TYR A 168 4.54 -21.75 -10.13
C TYR A 168 5.59 -20.67 -9.83
N TRP A 169 6.33 -20.22 -10.85
CA TRP A 169 7.46 -19.30 -10.63
C TRP A 169 7.34 -18.02 -11.46
N VAL A 170 7.35 -18.11 -12.80
CA VAL A 170 7.48 -16.90 -13.63
C VAL A 170 6.37 -15.89 -13.38
N ILE A 171 5.10 -16.33 -13.44
CA ILE A 171 3.96 -15.42 -13.23
C ILE A 171 3.95 -14.88 -11.79
N PRO A 172 4.00 -15.73 -10.73
CA PRO A 172 3.94 -15.21 -9.37
C PRO A 172 5.01 -14.17 -9.04
N TYR A 173 6.27 -14.43 -9.35
CA TYR A 173 7.36 -13.51 -9.00
C TYR A 173 7.44 -12.31 -9.94
N SER A 174 6.96 -12.42 -11.18
CA SER A 174 6.79 -11.25 -12.05
C SER A 174 5.72 -10.30 -11.52
N LEU A 175 4.58 -10.83 -11.05
CA LEU A 175 3.53 -10.01 -10.42
C LEU A 175 4.03 -9.32 -9.16
N LEU A 176 4.80 -10.04 -8.33
CA LEU A 176 5.44 -9.46 -7.14
C LEU A 176 6.39 -8.30 -7.51
N GLY A 177 7.23 -8.50 -8.52
CA GLY A 177 8.12 -7.46 -9.03
C GLY A 177 7.38 -6.25 -9.61
N LEU A 178 6.32 -6.48 -10.38
CA LEU A 178 5.46 -5.43 -10.93
C LEU A 178 4.75 -4.63 -9.82
N ALA A 179 4.26 -5.28 -8.77
CA ALA A 179 3.66 -4.62 -7.62
C ALA A 179 4.69 -3.73 -6.88
N ALA A 180 5.92 -4.21 -6.74
CA ALA A 180 7.01 -3.43 -6.16
C ALA A 180 7.36 -2.19 -7.02
N LEU A 181 7.40 -2.32 -8.35
CA LEU A 181 7.61 -1.18 -9.26
C LEU A 181 6.43 -0.19 -9.21
N ALA A 182 5.20 -0.69 -9.21
CA ALA A 182 3.98 0.11 -9.09
C ALA A 182 3.96 0.91 -7.77
N SER A 183 4.49 0.34 -6.69
CA SER A 183 4.61 1.02 -5.39
C SER A 183 5.49 2.28 -5.43
N ARG A 184 6.37 2.42 -6.43
CA ARG A 184 7.11 3.68 -6.68
C ARG A 184 6.39 4.58 -7.66
N TYR A 185 5.93 4.02 -8.77
CA TYR A 185 5.38 4.79 -9.88
C TYR A 185 4.00 5.42 -9.59
N VAL A 186 3.12 4.70 -8.89
CA VAL A 186 1.74 5.13 -8.66
C VAL A 186 1.66 6.37 -7.76
N PRO A 187 2.34 6.44 -6.60
CA PRO A 187 2.33 7.64 -5.77
C PRO A 187 2.83 8.86 -6.55
N GLU A 188 3.97 8.75 -7.26
CA GLU A 188 4.50 9.85 -8.07
C GLU A 188 3.47 10.37 -9.09
N ARG A 189 2.81 9.45 -9.81
CA ARG A 189 1.76 9.82 -10.77
C ARG A 189 0.53 10.45 -10.13
N MET A 190 0.12 9.99 -8.95
CA MET A 190 -1.01 10.57 -8.23
C MET A 190 -0.69 11.96 -7.66
N LEU A 191 0.59 12.27 -7.48
CA LEU A 191 1.05 13.60 -7.06
C LEU A 191 1.17 14.59 -8.22
N VAL A 192 1.27 14.12 -9.48
CA VAL A 192 1.29 14.98 -10.67
C VAL A 192 -0.02 15.77 -10.77
N GLY A 193 0.09 17.10 -10.78
CA GLY A 193 -1.05 18.01 -10.86
C GLY A 193 -1.65 18.43 -9.52
N ILE A 194 -1.09 17.98 -8.38
CA ILE A 194 -1.49 18.49 -7.06
C ILE A 194 -1.14 19.95 -6.86
N ASP A 195 -0.05 20.43 -7.44
CA ASP A 195 0.25 21.86 -7.45
C ASP A 195 -0.79 22.66 -8.27
N ASP A 196 -1.39 22.04 -9.30
CA ASP A 196 -2.43 22.65 -10.15
C ASP A 196 -3.87 22.53 -9.62
N LEU A 197 -4.06 21.85 -8.48
CA LEU A 197 -5.35 21.73 -7.80
C LEU A 197 -5.72 23.08 -7.18
N VAL A 198 -6.97 23.50 -7.44
CA VAL A 198 -7.53 24.73 -6.88
C VAL A 198 -7.71 24.52 -5.38
N ARG A 199 -6.95 25.25 -4.58
CA ARG A 199 -7.09 25.32 -3.12
C ARG A 199 -8.15 26.35 -2.78
N GLU A 200 -9.05 26.00 -1.89
CA GLU A 200 -10.03 26.94 -1.33
C GLU A 200 -9.52 27.42 0.02
N THR A 201 -9.52 28.73 0.23
CA THR A 201 -9.23 29.36 1.53
C THR A 201 -10.17 30.53 1.75
N SER A 202 -10.21 31.06 2.97
CA SER A 202 -10.97 32.26 3.28
C SER A 202 -10.06 33.29 3.93
N PHE A 203 -10.23 34.56 3.56
CA PHE A 203 -9.50 35.67 4.17
C PHE A 203 -10.48 36.70 4.72
N VAL A 204 -10.03 37.48 5.70
CA VAL A 204 -10.85 38.52 6.32
C VAL A 204 -10.52 39.87 5.69
N ALA A 205 -11.55 40.58 5.26
CA ALA A 205 -11.44 41.96 4.78
C ALA A 205 -12.63 42.80 5.26
N TYR A 206 -12.45 44.12 5.23
CA TYR A 206 -13.55 45.06 5.50
C TYR A 206 -14.63 44.94 4.43
N ASP A 207 -15.88 45.20 4.80
CA ASP A 207 -17.01 45.14 3.88
C ASP A 207 -17.01 46.25 2.82
N GLU A 208 -16.38 47.39 3.12
CA GLU A 208 -16.14 48.51 2.21
C GLU A 208 -14.96 48.30 1.25
N ALA A 209 -14.23 47.17 1.35
CA ALA A 209 -13.06 46.92 0.50
C ALA A 209 -13.43 46.85 -0.98
N THR A 210 -12.65 47.56 -1.80
CA THR A 210 -12.82 47.56 -3.26
C THR A 210 -12.38 46.21 -3.85
N ILE A 211 -12.83 45.93 -5.08
CA ILE A 211 -12.50 44.67 -5.77
C ILE A 211 -10.98 44.48 -5.86
N ASP A 212 -10.23 45.53 -6.20
CA ASP A 212 -8.77 45.45 -6.34
C ASP A 212 -8.09 45.16 -4.99
N GLU A 213 -8.57 45.77 -3.91
CA GLU A 213 -8.08 45.51 -2.55
C GLU A 213 -8.38 44.08 -2.10
N LEU A 214 -9.57 43.56 -2.42
CA LEU A 214 -9.93 42.16 -2.14
C LEU A 214 -9.01 41.19 -2.89
N TYR A 215 -8.71 41.43 -4.16
CA TYR A 215 -7.79 40.60 -4.93
C TYR A 215 -6.35 40.69 -4.39
N PHE A 216 -5.90 41.87 -3.98
CA PHE A 216 -4.59 42.06 -3.35
C PHE A 216 -4.48 41.29 -2.03
N LEU A 217 -5.47 41.42 -1.15
CA LEU A 217 -5.51 40.72 0.13
C LEU A 217 -5.58 39.19 -0.05
N ALA A 218 -6.39 38.72 -1.00
CA ALA A 218 -6.48 37.30 -1.34
C ALA A 218 -5.13 36.76 -1.82
N GLN A 219 -4.42 37.51 -2.67
CA GLN A 219 -3.11 37.12 -3.20
C GLN A 219 -2.03 37.08 -2.10
N GLU A 220 -2.00 38.07 -1.21
CA GLU A 220 -1.09 38.10 -0.05
C GLU A 220 -1.36 36.94 0.91
N HIS A 221 -2.64 36.67 1.21
CA HIS A 221 -3.04 35.55 2.04
C HIS A 221 -2.62 34.22 1.43
N ALA A 222 -2.92 34.00 0.15
CA ALA A 222 -2.53 32.80 -0.56
C ALA A 222 -1.01 32.61 -0.64
N ASN A 223 -0.24 33.69 -0.87
CA ASN A 223 1.22 33.66 -0.88
C ASN A 223 1.83 33.29 0.48
N ARG A 224 1.19 33.68 1.59
CA ARG A 224 1.61 33.26 2.94
C ARG A 224 1.33 31.79 3.20
N GLU A 225 0.21 31.25 2.69
CA GLU A 225 -0.16 29.85 2.87
C GLU A 225 0.72 28.87 2.07
N VAL A 226 1.18 29.24 0.86
CA VAL A 226 1.99 28.33 0.02
C VAL A 226 3.40 28.09 0.53
N GLY A 227 3.94 29.00 1.36
CA GLY A 227 5.27 28.86 1.95
C GLY A 227 6.45 29.19 1.00
N PRO A 228 7.69 29.10 1.50
CA PRO A 228 8.88 29.53 0.77
C PRO A 228 9.17 28.64 -0.46
N GLY A 229 9.54 29.29 -1.58
CA GLY A 229 9.90 28.62 -2.84
C GLY A 229 8.74 28.41 -3.83
N LYS A 230 7.50 28.63 -3.39
CA LYS A 230 6.28 28.52 -4.22
C LYS A 230 5.55 29.87 -4.29
N GLU A 231 4.71 30.04 -5.31
CA GLU A 231 3.85 31.21 -5.46
C GLU A 231 2.40 30.79 -5.76
N ALA A 232 1.44 31.55 -5.21
CA ALA A 232 0.04 31.38 -5.53
C ALA A 232 -0.26 32.06 -6.87
N TYR A 233 -0.99 31.39 -7.76
CA TYR A 233 -1.39 31.91 -9.07
C TYR A 233 -2.86 31.60 -9.37
N ASN A 234 -3.44 32.34 -10.33
CA ASN A 234 -4.86 32.22 -10.68
C ASN A 234 -5.79 32.37 -9.45
N VAL A 235 -5.49 33.37 -8.61
CA VAL A 235 -6.27 33.68 -7.41
C VAL A 235 -7.62 34.27 -7.84
N LYS A 236 -8.70 33.74 -7.28
CA LYS A 236 -10.08 34.19 -7.49
C LYS A 236 -10.73 34.47 -6.15
N VAL A 237 -11.46 35.57 -6.06
CA VAL A 237 -12.28 35.93 -4.89
C VAL A 237 -13.74 35.55 -5.18
N GLY A 238 -14.40 34.91 -4.22
CA GLY A 238 -15.81 34.53 -4.32
C GLY A 238 -16.75 35.72 -4.05
N GLY A 239 -18.03 35.53 -4.37
CA GLY A 239 -18.97 36.65 -4.55
C GLY A 239 -19.52 37.32 -3.28
N MET A 240 -19.64 36.63 -2.15
CA MET A 240 -20.23 37.18 -0.92
C MET A 240 -19.45 36.73 0.31
N GLY A 241 -18.94 37.69 1.07
CA GLY A 241 -18.30 37.43 2.36
C GLY A 241 -19.32 37.25 3.49
N THR A 242 -19.05 36.30 4.39
CA THR A 242 -19.89 36.04 5.57
C THR A 242 -19.44 36.94 6.73
N PRO A 243 -20.34 37.71 7.37
CA PRO A 243 -19.96 38.57 8.49
C PRO A 243 -19.38 37.78 9.66
N LEU A 244 -18.39 38.36 10.34
CA LEU A 244 -17.78 37.76 11.52
C LEU A 244 -18.67 37.96 12.74
N THR A 245 -18.73 36.95 13.61
CA THR A 245 -19.53 37.01 14.83
C THR A 245 -19.02 38.12 15.74
N GLY A 246 -19.82 39.17 15.94
CA GLY A 246 -19.49 40.30 16.81
C GLY A 246 -18.80 41.49 16.14
N ASP A 247 -18.55 41.44 14.83
CA ASP A 247 -18.01 42.57 14.05
C ASP A 247 -18.60 42.54 12.62
N GLU A 248 -19.61 43.37 12.38
CA GLU A 248 -20.26 43.46 11.06
C GLU A 248 -19.42 44.21 10.01
N SER A 249 -18.41 44.98 10.45
CA SER A 249 -17.53 45.73 9.54
C SER A 249 -16.53 44.83 8.80
N ARG A 250 -16.36 43.58 9.26
CA ARG A 250 -15.43 42.61 8.68
C ARG A 250 -16.16 41.36 8.22
N LYS A 251 -15.82 40.92 7.01
CA LYS A 251 -16.39 39.73 6.38
C LYS A 251 -15.30 38.73 6.03
N SER A 252 -15.62 37.45 6.19
CA SER A 252 -14.83 36.33 5.68
C SER A 252 -15.18 36.11 4.22
N TRP A 253 -14.22 36.36 3.33
CA TRP A 253 -14.38 36.18 1.89
C TRP A 253 -13.80 34.84 1.45
N PRO A 254 -14.57 33.99 0.76
CA PRO A 254 -14.03 32.80 0.16
C PRO A 254 -13.10 33.19 -1.00
N SER A 255 -12.01 32.45 -1.15
CA SER A 255 -11.03 32.63 -2.21
C SER A 255 -10.50 31.28 -2.67
N SER A 256 -10.05 31.23 -3.91
CA SER A 256 -9.46 30.03 -4.46
C SER A 256 -8.19 30.36 -5.23
N TYR A 257 -7.20 29.49 -5.18
CA TYR A 257 -5.90 29.72 -5.82
C TYR A 257 -5.24 28.41 -6.24
N LYS A 258 -4.26 28.49 -7.15
CA LYS A 258 -3.39 27.38 -7.53
C LYS A 258 -1.96 27.65 -7.11
N VAL A 259 -1.12 26.63 -7.06
CA VAL A 259 0.25 26.74 -6.57
C VAL A 259 1.23 26.36 -7.66
N ARG A 260 2.29 27.13 -7.85
CA ARG A 260 3.40 26.75 -8.73
C ARG A 260 4.73 27.09 -8.11
N ASP A 261 5.78 26.45 -8.62
CA ASP A 261 7.14 26.82 -8.25
C ASP A 261 7.43 28.25 -8.73
N LYS A 262 8.06 29.04 -7.86
CA LYS A 262 8.39 30.43 -8.17
C LYS A 262 9.48 30.42 -9.24
N LYS A 263 9.20 31.04 -10.40
CA LYS A 263 10.23 31.25 -11.42
C LYS A 263 11.28 32.20 -10.84
N GLY A 264 12.49 31.67 -10.63
CA GLY A 264 13.67 32.45 -10.25
C GLY A 264 14.12 33.38 -11.37
#